data_AF-A0AB39XS63-F1
#
_entry.id   AF-A0AB39XS63-F1
#
_cell.length_a   1.000
_cell.length_b   1.000
_cell.length_c   1.000
_cell.angle_alpha   90.00
_cell.angle_beta   90.00
_cell.angle_gamma   90.00
#
_symmetry.space_group_name_H-M   'P 1'
#
loop_
_entity.id
_entity.type
_entity.pdbx_description
1 polymer ?
#
loop_
_entity_poly.entity_id
_entity_poly.type
_entity_poly.pdbx_seq_one_letter_code
_entity_poly.pdbx_strand_id
1 'polypeptide(L)'
;MILRRLIGLVVVLAVLSAGGFGVYAWRPEIPAIAPAPPSSFDPELVRRGARLAAVGNCNTCHTRTGGPSFAGGLRIPTQFGSIYTTNITPDAETGIGLWSEAAFQRAMHDGVDRLGRHLYPAFPYDHFTHVTEEDVRALYAYFMTRQPVHATPRANDLRFPYNQRILLAGWKLLFFRKGGFQPDERHDGRWNRGAYLVEGLSHCGGCHTPRNALGAERGNHAYDGGAAEGWTAYALDVDSPSPVPWDKDALFEYLRHGWHEAHGIARGPMAPVVDNLNALGDDDLSAVAMYIADVLGTPSPERAERGRSVLEQTSGEVRKGATTTSDSAAPSEATKEKPEGRPSTSRPAHHATRVAGPCRMAESIWREAQGQTAQRPAISSM
;
A
#
# COMPACT_ATOMS: atom_id res chain seq x y z
N MET A 1 -10.85 -59.37 -2.77
CA MET A 1 -11.79 -58.68 -3.68
C MET A 1 -12.25 -57.31 -3.17
N ILE A 2 -12.57 -57.18 -1.89
CA ILE A 2 -13.02 -55.91 -1.27
C ILE A 2 -11.97 -54.80 -1.41
N LEU A 3 -10.69 -55.07 -1.09
CA LEU A 3 -9.62 -54.07 -1.20
C LEU A 3 -9.44 -53.51 -2.62
N ARG A 4 -9.55 -54.34 -3.68
CA ARG A 4 -9.48 -53.87 -5.08
C ARG A 4 -10.65 -52.97 -5.46
N ARG A 5 -11.86 -53.26 -4.96
CA ARG A 5 -13.05 -52.43 -5.18
C ARG A 5 -12.93 -51.10 -4.42
N LEU A 6 -12.39 -51.10 -3.21
CA LEU A 6 -12.13 -49.90 -2.42
C LEU A 6 -11.08 -49.00 -3.08
N ILE A 7 -9.97 -49.57 -3.55
CA ILE A 7 -8.94 -48.83 -4.30
C ILE A 7 -9.56 -48.22 -5.57
N GLY A 8 -10.33 -49.01 -6.32
CA GLY A 8 -11.04 -48.51 -7.52
C GLY A 8 -11.97 -47.34 -7.21
N LEU A 9 -12.76 -47.43 -6.13
CA LEU A 9 -13.65 -46.35 -5.70
C LEU A 9 -12.87 -45.08 -5.32
N VAL A 10 -11.79 -45.21 -4.54
CA VAL A 10 -10.95 -44.07 -4.14
C VAL A 10 -10.33 -43.39 -5.35
N VAL A 11 -9.83 -44.16 -6.33
CA VAL A 11 -9.27 -43.60 -7.57
C VAL A 11 -10.35 -42.86 -8.36
N VAL A 12 -11.55 -43.44 -8.51
CA VAL A 12 -12.66 -42.78 -9.20
C VAL A 12 -13.03 -41.46 -8.50
N LEU A 13 -13.18 -41.47 -7.18
CA LEU A 13 -13.48 -40.26 -6.42
C LEU A 13 -12.37 -39.20 -6.57
N ALA A 14 -11.10 -39.60 -6.50
CA ALA A 14 -9.98 -38.68 -6.69
C ALA A 14 -9.98 -38.04 -8.09
N VAL A 15 -10.24 -38.83 -9.14
CA VAL A 15 -10.35 -38.32 -10.52
C VAL A 15 -11.53 -37.38 -10.67
N LEU A 16 -12.70 -37.72 -10.12
CA LEU A 16 -13.88 -36.85 -10.15
C LEU A 16 -13.65 -35.55 -9.38
N SER A 17 -13.02 -35.60 -8.20
CA SER A 17 -12.67 -34.41 -7.43
C SER A 17 -11.63 -33.55 -8.16
N ALA A 18 -10.62 -34.15 -8.80
CA ALA A 18 -9.64 -33.42 -9.59
C ALA A 18 -10.29 -32.76 -10.82
N GLY A 19 -11.17 -33.48 -11.53
CA GLY A 19 -11.95 -32.93 -12.65
C GLY A 19 -12.87 -31.79 -12.22
N GLY A 20 -13.61 -31.96 -11.12
CA GLY A 20 -14.47 -30.94 -10.55
C GLY A 20 -13.70 -29.71 -10.08
N PHE A 21 -12.55 -29.91 -9.43
CA PHE A 21 -11.65 -28.81 -9.06
C PHE A 21 -11.10 -28.09 -10.28
N GLY A 22 -10.72 -28.82 -11.33
CA GLY A 22 -10.28 -28.24 -12.60
C GLY A 22 -11.33 -27.35 -13.24
N VAL A 23 -12.60 -27.78 -13.24
CA VAL A 23 -13.74 -26.98 -13.72
C VAL A 23 -13.96 -25.74 -12.84
N TYR A 24 -13.91 -25.89 -11.52
CA TYR A 24 -14.04 -24.78 -10.57
C TYR A 24 -12.92 -23.73 -10.72
N ALA A 25 -11.67 -24.21 -10.87
CA ALA A 25 -10.48 -23.39 -10.97
C ALA A 25 -10.31 -22.76 -12.36
N TRP A 26 -11.04 -23.22 -13.36
CA TRP A 26 -10.98 -22.65 -14.69
C TRP A 26 -11.75 -21.31 -14.76
N ARG A 27 -11.09 -20.30 -15.34
CA ARG A 27 -11.69 -18.99 -15.60
C ARG A 27 -11.44 -18.67 -17.07
N PRO A 28 -12.48 -18.35 -17.87
CA PRO A 28 -12.30 -18.07 -19.29
C PRO A 28 -11.53 -16.76 -19.51
N GLU A 29 -10.81 -16.69 -20.62
CA GLU A 29 -10.21 -15.43 -21.07
C GLU A 29 -11.31 -14.41 -21.36
N ILE A 30 -11.11 -13.17 -20.92
CA ILE A 30 -11.89 -12.02 -21.41
C ILE A 30 -11.16 -11.49 -22.65
N PRO A 31 -11.81 -11.43 -23.82
CA PRO A 31 -11.17 -10.99 -25.05
C PRO A 31 -10.46 -9.65 -24.91
N ALA A 32 -9.31 -9.52 -25.56
CA ALA A 32 -8.61 -8.25 -25.68
C ALA A 32 -9.49 -7.22 -26.42
N ILE A 33 -9.39 -5.97 -26.00
CA ILE A 33 -10.01 -4.84 -26.71
C ILE A 33 -8.95 -3.93 -27.31
N ALA A 34 -9.32 -3.15 -28.32
CA ALA A 34 -8.46 -2.07 -28.77
C ALA A 34 -8.27 -1.05 -27.63
N PRO A 35 -7.05 -0.51 -27.42
CA PRO A 35 -6.81 0.50 -26.40
C PRO A 35 -7.70 1.73 -26.62
N ALA A 36 -8.40 2.15 -25.57
CA ALA A 36 -9.20 3.37 -25.61
C ALA A 36 -8.27 4.60 -25.67
N PRO A 37 -8.56 5.62 -26.49
CA PRO A 37 -7.77 6.84 -26.50
C PRO A 37 -7.91 7.56 -25.14
N PRO A 38 -6.83 8.10 -24.54
CA PRO A 38 -6.90 8.74 -23.24
C PRO A 38 -7.96 9.85 -23.13
N SER A 39 -8.24 10.54 -24.25
CA SER A 39 -9.26 11.60 -24.33
C SER A 39 -10.70 11.11 -24.27
N SER A 40 -10.97 9.80 -24.34
CA SER A 40 -12.34 9.27 -24.20
C SER A 40 -12.79 9.13 -22.75
N PHE A 41 -11.89 9.29 -21.78
CA PHE A 41 -12.23 9.20 -20.36
C PHE A 41 -12.63 10.57 -19.82
N ASP A 42 -13.69 10.60 -19.01
CA ASP A 42 -14.11 11.80 -18.29
C ASP A 42 -12.98 12.28 -17.34
N PRO A 43 -12.52 13.54 -17.47
CA PRO A 43 -11.49 14.10 -16.60
C PRO A 43 -11.81 14.01 -15.10
N GLU A 44 -13.07 14.12 -14.70
CA GLU A 44 -13.45 14.03 -13.28
C GLU A 44 -13.34 12.58 -12.77
N LEU A 45 -13.72 11.61 -13.60
CA LEU A 45 -13.54 10.19 -13.31
C LEU A 45 -12.05 9.84 -13.18
N VAL A 46 -11.20 10.38 -14.06
CA VAL A 46 -9.74 10.22 -14.01
C VAL A 46 -9.16 10.83 -12.73
N ARG A 47 -9.64 12.01 -12.32
CA ARG A 47 -9.21 12.68 -11.08
C ARG A 47 -9.63 11.89 -9.83
N ARG A 48 -10.85 11.33 -9.82
CA ARG A 48 -11.30 10.39 -8.79
C ARG A 48 -10.39 9.16 -8.74
N GLY A 49 -10.09 8.57 -9.90
CA GLY A 49 -9.17 7.45 -10.01
C GLY A 49 -7.76 7.73 -9.50
N ALA A 50 -7.24 8.93 -9.75
CA ALA A 50 -5.94 9.35 -9.24
C ALA A 50 -5.90 9.37 -7.70
N ARG A 51 -6.94 9.92 -7.05
CA ARG A 51 -7.07 9.92 -5.58
C ARG A 51 -7.15 8.50 -5.04
N LEU A 52 -7.99 7.66 -5.64
CA LEU A 52 -8.14 6.26 -5.25
C LEU A 52 -6.83 5.47 -5.45
N ALA A 53 -6.09 5.72 -6.52
CA ALA A 53 -4.81 5.07 -6.77
C ALA A 53 -3.74 5.44 -5.72
N ALA A 54 -3.79 6.66 -5.20
CA ALA A 54 -2.97 7.07 -4.06
C ALA A 54 -3.40 6.32 -2.78
N VAL A 55 -4.69 6.32 -2.44
CA VAL A 55 -5.25 5.56 -1.29
C VAL A 55 -4.84 4.09 -1.34
N GLY A 56 -4.92 3.48 -2.52
CA GLY A 56 -4.57 2.09 -2.74
C GLY A 56 -3.08 1.78 -2.75
N ASN A 57 -2.22 2.79 -2.58
CA ASN A 57 -0.76 2.69 -2.69
C ASN A 57 -0.30 2.05 -4.01
N CYS A 58 -1.06 2.28 -5.09
CA CYS A 58 -0.83 1.60 -6.37
C CYS A 58 0.55 1.95 -6.95
N ASN A 59 0.98 3.20 -6.80
CA ASN A 59 2.30 3.68 -7.21
C ASN A 59 3.44 2.99 -6.45
N THR A 60 3.29 2.78 -5.14
CA THR A 60 4.28 2.16 -4.26
C THR A 60 4.59 0.75 -4.72
N CYS A 61 3.57 -0.05 -5.05
CA CYS A 61 3.75 -1.41 -5.53
C CYS A 61 4.14 -1.47 -7.01
N HIS A 62 3.47 -0.71 -7.88
CA HIS A 62 3.67 -0.80 -9.33
C HIS A 62 4.78 0.11 -9.87
N THR A 63 5.65 0.64 -9.02
CA THR A 63 6.82 1.43 -9.45
C THR A 63 8.05 0.96 -8.71
N ARG A 64 9.00 0.33 -9.41
CA ARG A 64 10.32 0.04 -8.80
C ARG A 64 11.08 1.34 -8.55
N THR A 65 11.98 1.35 -7.56
CA THR A 65 12.88 2.49 -7.30
C THR A 65 13.64 2.90 -8.57
N GLY A 66 13.52 4.18 -8.94
CA GLY A 66 14.14 4.76 -10.14
C GLY A 66 13.55 4.27 -11.47
N GLY A 67 12.44 3.53 -11.46
CA GLY A 67 11.72 3.11 -12.66
C GLY A 67 10.62 4.09 -13.07
N PRO A 68 10.06 3.92 -14.28
CA PRO A 68 8.89 4.67 -14.70
C PRO A 68 7.66 4.34 -13.84
N SER A 69 6.84 5.34 -13.56
CA SER A 69 5.60 5.18 -12.79
C SER A 69 4.72 4.07 -13.37
N PHE A 70 4.22 3.19 -12.50
CA PHE A 70 3.28 2.10 -12.83
C PHE A 70 3.82 1.00 -13.77
N ALA A 71 5.10 1.04 -14.16
CA ALA A 71 5.70 0.04 -15.05
C ALA A 71 6.07 -1.30 -14.36
N GLY A 72 5.79 -1.43 -13.07
CA GLY A 72 6.05 -2.63 -12.28
C GLY A 72 7.53 -2.85 -11.94
N GLY A 73 7.86 -4.11 -11.65
CA GLY A 73 9.22 -4.56 -11.39
C GLY A 73 9.70 -4.38 -9.95
N LEU A 74 8.84 -3.96 -9.02
CA LEU A 74 9.16 -3.99 -7.60
C LEU A 74 9.24 -5.45 -7.14
N ARG A 75 10.32 -5.79 -6.44
CA ARG A 75 10.49 -7.11 -5.83
C ARG A 75 9.83 -7.12 -4.44
N ILE A 76 8.83 -7.99 -4.27
CA ILE A 76 8.16 -8.24 -3.00
C ILE A 76 8.68 -9.57 -2.43
N PRO A 77 9.51 -9.54 -1.38
CA PRO A 77 9.95 -10.75 -0.70
C PRO A 77 8.79 -11.37 0.08
N THR A 78 8.64 -12.69 -0.01
CA THR A 78 7.67 -13.48 0.76
C THR A 78 8.36 -14.70 1.36
N GLN A 79 7.71 -15.37 2.31
CA GLN A 79 8.18 -16.66 2.83
C GLN A 79 8.23 -17.77 1.77
N PHE A 80 7.55 -17.60 0.63
CA PHE A 80 7.45 -18.61 -0.45
C PHE A 80 8.41 -18.34 -1.63
N GLY A 81 9.16 -17.24 -1.58
CA GLY A 81 9.98 -16.75 -2.67
C GLY A 81 9.72 -15.27 -2.97
N SER A 82 10.05 -14.80 -4.17
CA SER A 82 9.89 -13.39 -4.55
C SER A 82 8.79 -13.22 -5.60
N ILE A 83 7.91 -12.26 -5.39
CA ILE A 83 6.92 -11.80 -6.37
C ILE A 83 7.45 -10.51 -6.99
N TYR A 84 7.18 -10.29 -8.27
CA TYR A 84 7.50 -9.04 -8.96
C TYR A 84 6.21 -8.38 -9.44
N THR A 85 6.05 -7.09 -9.15
CA THR A 85 4.84 -6.36 -9.52
C THR A 85 4.76 -6.15 -11.03
N THR A 86 3.54 -6.13 -11.56
CA THR A 86 3.29 -6.07 -13.00
C THR A 86 3.26 -4.63 -13.51
N ASN A 87 3.45 -4.46 -14.81
CA ASN A 87 3.19 -3.20 -15.49
C ASN A 87 1.67 -2.99 -15.61
N ILE A 88 1.16 -1.87 -15.09
CA ILE A 88 -0.27 -1.49 -15.16
C ILE A 88 -0.50 -0.21 -15.97
N THR A 89 0.50 0.21 -16.76
CA THR A 89 0.33 1.29 -17.74
C THR A 89 -0.56 0.83 -18.91
N PRO A 90 -1.10 1.75 -19.74
CA PRO A 90 -1.93 1.37 -20.89
C PRO A 90 -1.10 0.86 -22.09
N ASP A 91 0.14 0.42 -21.87
CA ASP A 91 0.91 -0.26 -22.89
C ASP A 91 0.18 -1.53 -23.35
N ALA A 92 0.03 -1.69 -24.67
CA ALA A 92 -0.79 -2.74 -25.25
C ALA A 92 -0.13 -4.13 -25.15
N GLU A 93 1.20 -4.20 -25.19
CA GLU A 93 1.92 -5.49 -25.24
C GLU A 93 2.29 -5.99 -23.85
N THR A 94 2.71 -5.08 -22.97
CA THR A 94 3.30 -5.42 -21.66
C THR A 94 2.51 -4.90 -20.47
N GLY A 95 1.58 -3.97 -20.69
CA GLY A 95 0.70 -3.39 -19.67
C GLY A 95 -0.73 -3.92 -19.72
N ILE A 96 -1.68 -3.06 -19.32
CA ILE A 96 -3.12 -3.33 -19.33
C ILE A 96 -3.85 -2.70 -20.52
N GLY A 97 -3.14 -2.19 -21.53
CA GLY A 97 -3.73 -1.45 -22.66
C GLY A 97 -4.81 -2.21 -23.44
N LEU A 98 -4.73 -3.55 -23.46
CA LEU A 98 -5.70 -4.43 -24.12
C LEU A 98 -6.80 -4.96 -23.19
N TRP A 99 -6.83 -4.53 -21.92
CA TRP A 99 -7.81 -4.99 -20.95
C TRP A 99 -9.09 -4.18 -21.09
N SER A 100 -10.24 -4.83 -21.03
CA SER A 100 -11.50 -4.14 -20.82
C SER A 100 -11.67 -3.78 -19.34
N GLU A 101 -12.57 -2.82 -19.05
CA GLU A 101 -12.95 -2.50 -17.67
C GLU A 101 -13.42 -3.77 -16.93
N ALA A 102 -14.18 -4.65 -17.59
CA ALA A 102 -14.62 -5.91 -17.00
C ALA A 102 -13.45 -6.84 -16.63
N ALA A 103 -12.37 -6.87 -17.44
CA ALA A 103 -11.18 -7.64 -17.10
C ALA A 103 -10.42 -7.02 -15.91
N PHE A 104 -10.37 -5.69 -15.84
CA PHE A 104 -9.77 -4.96 -14.72
C PHE A 104 -10.57 -5.19 -13.42
N GLN A 105 -11.90 -5.05 -13.47
CA GLN A 105 -12.79 -5.36 -12.34
C GLN A 105 -12.62 -6.80 -11.86
N ARG A 106 -12.55 -7.77 -12.77
CA ARG A 106 -12.29 -9.17 -12.40
C ARG A 106 -10.94 -9.35 -11.70
N ALA A 107 -9.91 -8.64 -12.13
CA ALA A 107 -8.63 -8.70 -11.44
C ALA A 107 -8.75 -8.15 -10.02
N MET A 108 -9.32 -6.95 -9.86
CA MET A 108 -9.52 -6.27 -8.57
C MET A 108 -10.38 -7.09 -7.61
N HIS A 109 -11.55 -7.57 -8.05
CA HIS A 109 -12.52 -8.23 -7.18
C HIS A 109 -12.32 -9.73 -7.02
N ASP A 110 -11.85 -10.44 -8.06
CA ASP A 110 -11.73 -11.90 -8.01
C ASP A 110 -10.27 -12.36 -7.89
N GLY A 111 -9.30 -11.47 -8.08
CA GLY A 111 -7.90 -11.85 -8.20
C GLY A 111 -7.63 -12.71 -9.42
N VAL A 112 -8.31 -12.47 -10.54
CA VAL A 112 -8.14 -13.26 -11.79
C VAL A 112 -7.88 -12.30 -12.94
N ASP A 113 -6.73 -12.46 -13.60
CA ASP A 113 -6.35 -11.60 -14.71
C ASP A 113 -7.20 -11.83 -15.97
N ARG A 114 -7.00 -11.01 -17.00
CA ARG A 114 -7.71 -11.11 -18.28
C ARG A 114 -7.62 -12.50 -18.94
N LEU A 115 -6.50 -13.20 -18.80
CA LEU A 115 -6.26 -14.53 -19.39
C LEU A 115 -6.82 -15.68 -18.53
N GLY A 116 -7.48 -15.38 -17.42
CA GLY A 116 -8.04 -16.39 -16.53
C GLY A 116 -7.03 -16.96 -15.52
N ARG A 117 -5.83 -16.38 -15.42
CA ARG A 117 -4.83 -16.82 -14.46
C ARG A 117 -5.15 -16.23 -13.09
N HIS A 118 -5.14 -17.08 -12.07
CA HIS A 118 -5.25 -16.63 -10.69
C HIS A 118 -4.03 -15.79 -10.30
N LEU A 119 -4.29 -14.62 -9.73
CA LEU A 119 -3.31 -13.72 -9.14
C LEU A 119 -2.96 -14.19 -7.73
N TYR A 120 -1.70 -13.97 -7.33
CA TYR A 120 -1.25 -14.22 -5.96
C TYR A 120 -1.85 -13.15 -5.03
N PRO A 121 -2.18 -13.48 -3.77
CA PRO A 121 -2.80 -12.55 -2.81
C PRO A 121 -1.89 -11.38 -2.39
N ALA A 122 -0.63 -11.35 -2.84
CA ALA A 122 0.18 -10.13 -2.79
C ALA A 122 -0.44 -8.98 -3.60
N PHE A 123 -1.31 -9.29 -4.56
CA PHE A 123 -2.30 -8.37 -5.08
C PHE A 123 -3.54 -8.49 -4.19
N PRO A 124 -3.89 -7.48 -3.37
CA PRO A 124 -4.82 -7.60 -2.24
C PRO A 124 -6.29 -7.62 -2.68
N TYR A 125 -6.65 -8.58 -3.55
CA TYR A 125 -8.01 -8.77 -4.05
C TYR A 125 -9.00 -9.18 -2.95
N ASP A 126 -8.49 -9.72 -1.84
CA ASP A 126 -9.23 -10.01 -0.61
C ASP A 126 -9.72 -8.76 0.12
N HIS A 127 -9.03 -7.63 -0.06
CA HIS A 127 -9.53 -6.31 0.36
C HIS A 127 -10.28 -5.59 -0.76
N PHE A 128 -9.73 -5.62 -1.98
CA PHE A 128 -10.32 -4.89 -3.11
C PHE A 128 -11.71 -5.39 -3.50
N THR A 129 -12.11 -6.61 -3.13
CA THR A 129 -13.50 -7.07 -3.28
C THR A 129 -14.52 -6.15 -2.62
N HIS A 130 -14.14 -5.36 -1.60
CA HIS A 130 -15.02 -4.39 -0.95
C HIS A 130 -15.20 -3.10 -1.73
N VAL A 131 -14.26 -2.77 -2.64
CA VAL A 131 -14.25 -1.54 -3.42
C VAL A 131 -15.40 -1.56 -4.42
N THR A 132 -16.15 -0.47 -4.51
CA THR A 132 -17.30 -0.37 -5.44
C THR A 132 -16.87 -0.47 -6.90
N GLU A 133 -17.74 -0.98 -7.77
CA GLU A 133 -17.48 -1.01 -9.21
C GLU A 133 -17.20 0.38 -9.79
N GLU A 134 -17.84 1.42 -9.26
CA GLU A 134 -17.62 2.81 -9.66
C GLU A 134 -16.19 3.29 -9.32
N ASP A 135 -15.69 2.96 -8.13
CA ASP A 135 -14.32 3.30 -7.75
C ASP A 135 -13.29 2.49 -8.55
N VAL A 136 -13.59 1.22 -8.84
CA VAL A 136 -12.75 0.41 -9.74
C VAL A 136 -12.75 0.95 -11.18
N ARG A 137 -13.89 1.45 -11.67
CA ARG A 137 -13.98 2.15 -12.95
C ARG A 137 -13.13 3.41 -12.96
N ALA A 138 -13.16 4.20 -11.89
CA ALA A 138 -12.34 5.39 -11.76
C ALA A 138 -10.85 5.06 -11.80
N LEU A 139 -10.41 4.02 -11.07
CA LEU A 139 -9.05 3.48 -11.13
C LEU A 139 -8.66 3.07 -12.55
N TYR A 140 -9.52 2.30 -13.24
CA TYR A 140 -9.29 1.89 -14.62
C TYR A 140 -9.10 3.10 -15.55
N ALA A 141 -9.99 4.10 -15.48
CA ALA A 141 -9.86 5.34 -16.27
C ALA A 141 -8.55 6.07 -15.98
N TYR A 142 -8.13 6.15 -14.71
CA TYR A 142 -6.86 6.77 -14.34
C TYR A 142 -5.65 6.03 -14.94
N PHE A 143 -5.61 4.70 -14.84
CA PHE A 143 -4.51 3.91 -15.40
C PHE A 143 -4.48 3.98 -16.93
N MET A 144 -5.65 3.96 -17.58
CA MET A 144 -5.74 4.03 -19.04
C MET A 144 -5.34 5.39 -19.63
N THR A 145 -5.17 6.42 -18.78
CA THR A 145 -4.65 7.74 -19.18
C THR A 145 -3.19 7.97 -18.81
N ARG A 146 -2.51 7.00 -18.19
CA ARG A 146 -1.08 7.13 -17.87
C ARG A 146 -0.24 7.03 -19.14
N GLN A 147 1.01 7.48 -19.05
CA GLN A 147 1.97 7.26 -20.12
C GLN A 147 2.15 5.75 -20.34
N PRO A 148 1.96 5.22 -21.56
CA PRO A 148 2.29 3.84 -21.88
C PRO A 148 3.80 3.63 -21.70
N VAL A 149 4.17 2.58 -20.95
CA VAL A 149 5.56 2.19 -20.79
C VAL A 149 5.68 0.74 -21.20
N HIS A 150 6.46 0.48 -22.25
CA HIS A 150 6.78 -0.88 -22.65
C HIS A 150 7.83 -1.47 -21.69
N ALA A 151 7.38 -2.32 -20.77
CA ALA A 151 8.22 -2.93 -19.75
C ALA A 151 7.67 -4.30 -19.35
N THR A 152 8.52 -5.32 -19.40
CA THR A 152 8.21 -6.68 -18.94
C THR A 152 8.96 -6.96 -17.65
N PRO A 153 8.34 -6.78 -16.46
CA PRO A 153 8.92 -7.18 -15.19
C PRO A 153 9.36 -8.64 -15.19
N ARG A 154 10.38 -8.95 -14.37
CA ARG A 154 10.83 -10.32 -14.15
C ARG A 154 9.66 -11.19 -13.69
N ALA A 155 9.61 -12.45 -14.14
CA ALA A 155 8.62 -13.41 -13.66
C ALA A 155 8.81 -13.72 -12.16
N ASN A 156 7.71 -14.09 -11.49
CA ASN A 156 7.76 -14.51 -10.09
C ASN A 156 8.73 -15.68 -9.88
N ASP A 157 9.50 -15.59 -8.80
CA ASP A 157 10.50 -16.58 -8.39
C ASP A 157 10.01 -17.24 -7.09
N LEU A 158 8.98 -18.08 -7.24
CA LEU A 158 8.35 -18.82 -6.15
C LEU A 158 8.79 -20.28 -6.19
N ARG A 159 8.97 -20.87 -5.01
CA ARG A 159 9.36 -22.28 -4.89
C ARG A 159 8.17 -23.19 -5.20
N PHE A 160 8.43 -24.38 -5.74
CA PHE A 160 7.40 -25.39 -5.81
C PHE A 160 6.90 -25.75 -4.39
N PRO A 161 5.58 -25.93 -4.17
CA PRO A 161 4.49 -25.89 -5.15
C PRO A 161 3.86 -24.51 -5.38
N TYR A 162 4.31 -23.46 -4.69
CA TYR A 162 3.72 -22.11 -4.74
C TYR A 162 3.81 -21.42 -6.09
N ASN A 163 4.66 -21.88 -7.01
CA ASN A 163 4.70 -21.39 -8.39
C ASN A 163 3.52 -21.86 -9.27
N GLN A 164 2.70 -22.81 -8.80
CA GLN A 164 1.58 -23.36 -9.53
C GLN A 164 0.32 -22.52 -9.30
N ARG A 165 0.01 -21.61 -10.24
CA ARG A 165 -1.13 -20.69 -10.11
C ARG A 165 -2.49 -21.36 -9.94
N ILE A 166 -2.68 -22.57 -10.45
CA ILE A 166 -3.97 -23.29 -10.30
C ILE A 166 -4.28 -23.62 -8.83
N LEU A 167 -3.25 -23.80 -7.99
CA LEU A 167 -3.43 -24.07 -6.55
C LEU A 167 -4.04 -22.86 -5.82
N LEU A 168 -3.91 -21.65 -6.38
CA LEU A 168 -4.56 -20.45 -5.83
C LEU A 168 -6.08 -20.52 -5.89
N ALA A 169 -6.68 -21.31 -6.80
CA ALA A 169 -8.11 -21.55 -6.76
C ALA A 169 -8.51 -22.28 -5.47
N GLY A 170 -7.73 -23.29 -5.06
CA GLY A 170 -7.93 -23.99 -3.78
C GLY A 170 -7.67 -23.08 -2.58
N TRP A 171 -6.63 -22.24 -2.64
CA TRP A 171 -6.37 -21.23 -1.62
C TRP A 171 -7.55 -20.26 -1.46
N LYS A 172 -8.12 -19.79 -2.59
CA LYS A 172 -9.30 -18.90 -2.57
C LYS A 172 -10.53 -19.59 -2.01
N LEU A 173 -10.77 -20.85 -2.33
CA LEU A 173 -11.86 -21.62 -1.75
C LEU A 173 -11.79 -21.62 -0.21
N LEU A 174 -10.58 -21.74 0.36
CA LEU A 174 -10.37 -21.76 1.81
C LEU A 174 -10.43 -20.37 2.44
N PHE A 175 -9.78 -19.37 1.83
CA PHE A 175 -9.46 -18.10 2.51
C PHE A 175 -10.08 -16.85 1.88
N PHE A 176 -10.44 -16.88 0.60
CA PHE A 176 -11.03 -15.72 -0.05
C PHE A 176 -12.53 -15.64 0.23
N ARG A 177 -13.00 -14.48 0.66
CA ARG A 177 -14.40 -14.18 0.91
C ARG A 177 -14.79 -13.01 0.01
N LYS A 178 -15.30 -13.34 -1.17
CA LYS A 178 -15.81 -12.33 -2.10
C LYS A 178 -17.04 -11.66 -1.48
N GLY A 179 -17.03 -10.34 -1.42
CA GLY A 179 -18.16 -9.54 -0.98
C GLY A 179 -17.88 -8.05 -1.09
N GLY A 180 -18.87 -7.27 -1.55
CA GLY A 180 -18.80 -5.82 -1.49
C GLY A 180 -18.84 -5.32 -0.05
N PHE A 181 -18.40 -4.08 0.18
CA PHE A 181 -18.51 -3.45 1.49
C PHE A 181 -19.96 -3.43 2.00
N GLN A 182 -20.17 -3.82 3.25
CA GLN A 182 -21.47 -3.77 3.92
C GLN A 182 -21.40 -2.72 5.04
N PRO A 183 -22.15 -1.62 4.95
CA PRO A 183 -22.21 -0.64 6.02
C PRO A 183 -22.73 -1.26 7.32
N ASP A 184 -22.12 -0.89 8.44
CA ASP A 184 -22.61 -1.21 9.76
C ASP A 184 -23.68 -0.18 10.18
N GLU A 185 -24.91 -0.64 10.35
CA GLU A 185 -26.07 0.19 10.73
C GLU A 185 -25.95 0.79 12.14
N ARG A 186 -25.04 0.26 12.98
CA ARG A 186 -24.78 0.79 14.32
C ARG A 186 -23.92 2.06 14.29
N HIS A 187 -23.31 2.38 13.15
CA HIS A 187 -22.41 3.50 12.98
C HIS A 187 -22.91 4.47 11.90
N ASP A 188 -22.46 5.73 11.96
CA ASP A 188 -22.86 6.75 11.00
C ASP A 188 -22.17 6.60 9.63
N GLY A 189 -22.55 7.45 8.68
CA GLY A 189 -21.98 7.43 7.33
C GLY A 189 -20.49 7.76 7.29
N ARG A 190 -19.98 8.57 8.23
CA ARG A 190 -18.55 8.93 8.28
C ARG A 190 -17.72 7.74 8.74
N TRP A 191 -18.19 6.99 9.73
CA TRP A 191 -17.53 5.79 10.20
C TRP A 191 -17.48 4.74 9.10
N ASN A 192 -18.62 4.51 8.44
CA ASN A 192 -18.72 3.57 7.34
C ASN A 192 -17.84 3.97 6.15
N ARG A 193 -17.66 5.27 5.90
CA ARG A 193 -16.68 5.76 4.92
C ARG A 193 -15.24 5.39 5.31
N GLY A 194 -14.89 5.55 6.58
CA GLY A 194 -13.59 5.15 7.12
C GLY A 194 -13.35 3.65 6.98
N ALA A 195 -14.33 2.84 7.40
CA ALA A 195 -14.31 1.39 7.28
C ALA A 195 -14.13 0.95 5.81
N TYR A 196 -14.89 1.54 4.88
CA TYR A 196 -14.76 1.26 3.45
C TYR A 196 -13.35 1.52 2.91
N LEU A 197 -12.74 2.64 3.29
CA LEU A 197 -11.39 2.99 2.85
C LEU A 197 -10.36 2.04 3.46
N VAL A 198 -10.46 1.77 4.76
CA VAL A 198 -9.49 0.95 5.51
C VAL A 198 -9.55 -0.53 5.13
N GLU A 199 -10.75 -1.11 5.10
CA GLU A 199 -10.96 -2.53 4.78
C GLU A 199 -10.85 -2.81 3.29
N GLY A 200 -11.15 -1.82 2.46
CA GLY A 200 -11.11 -1.91 1.01
C GLY A 200 -9.78 -1.42 0.42
N LEU A 201 -9.77 -0.19 -0.07
CA LEU A 201 -8.70 0.26 -0.95
C LEU A 201 -7.37 0.50 -0.22
N SER A 202 -7.37 1.01 1.01
CA SER A 202 -6.15 1.23 1.80
C SER A 202 -5.55 -0.07 2.35
N HIS A 203 -6.35 -1.16 2.42
CA HIS A 203 -5.95 -2.52 2.83
C HIS A 203 -5.08 -2.56 4.10
N CYS A 204 -5.43 -1.81 5.14
CA CYS A 204 -4.59 -1.70 6.34
C CYS A 204 -4.33 -3.09 6.98
N GLY A 205 -5.35 -3.95 7.00
CA GLY A 205 -5.22 -5.36 7.44
C GLY A 205 -4.15 -6.14 6.68
N GLY A 206 -3.91 -5.77 5.42
CA GLY A 206 -2.86 -6.30 4.56
C GLY A 206 -1.46 -6.27 5.18
N CYS A 207 -1.15 -5.33 6.06
CA CYS A 207 0.11 -5.34 6.82
C CYS A 207 -0.11 -5.59 8.32
N HIS A 208 -1.25 -5.14 8.85
CA HIS A 208 -1.53 -5.10 10.27
C HIS A 208 -2.32 -6.31 10.80
N THR A 209 -2.56 -7.34 9.97
CA THR A 209 -3.16 -8.62 10.39
C THR A 209 -2.14 -9.76 10.24
N PRO A 210 -2.00 -10.67 11.23
CA PRO A 210 -1.05 -11.75 11.15
C PRO A 210 -1.51 -12.78 10.11
N ARG A 211 -0.54 -13.41 9.44
CA ARG A 211 -0.79 -14.43 8.42
C ARG A 211 -0.52 -15.83 8.95
N ASN A 212 -1.30 -16.80 8.47
CA ASN A 212 -1.08 -18.22 8.71
C ASN A 212 0.06 -18.77 7.84
N ALA A 213 0.40 -20.05 8.02
CA ALA A 213 1.48 -20.72 7.29
C ALA A 213 1.26 -20.81 5.77
N LEU A 214 0.03 -20.63 5.29
CA LEU A 214 -0.34 -20.57 3.87
C LEU A 214 -0.41 -19.13 3.33
N GLY A 215 0.01 -18.15 4.13
CA GLY A 215 0.06 -16.74 3.75
C GLY A 215 -1.31 -16.04 3.74
N ALA A 216 -2.37 -16.66 4.27
CA ALA A 216 -3.67 -16.00 4.40
C ALA A 216 -3.78 -15.27 5.73
N GLU A 217 -4.48 -14.15 5.73
CA GLU A 217 -4.78 -13.38 6.94
C GLU A 217 -5.62 -14.19 7.92
N ARG A 218 -5.31 -14.04 9.21
CA ARG A 218 -6.07 -14.67 10.28
C ARG A 218 -7.21 -13.73 10.67
N GLY A 219 -8.36 -13.88 10.00
CA GLY A 219 -9.50 -12.97 10.21
C GLY A 219 -10.04 -12.88 11.64
N ASN A 220 -9.78 -13.88 12.49
CA ASN A 220 -10.13 -13.85 13.92
C ASN A 220 -9.08 -13.11 14.80
N HIS A 221 -8.07 -12.53 14.17
CA HIS A 221 -6.96 -11.74 14.72
C HIS A 221 -6.75 -10.49 13.86
N ALA A 222 -7.84 -9.92 13.33
CA ALA A 222 -7.77 -8.74 12.48
C ALA A 222 -7.16 -7.59 13.27
N TYR A 223 -6.13 -6.95 12.70
CA TYR A 223 -5.42 -5.83 13.33
C TYR A 223 -4.51 -6.16 14.52
N ASP A 224 -4.30 -7.43 14.91
CA ASP A 224 -3.36 -7.85 15.97
C ASP A 224 -1.85 -7.60 15.63
N GLY A 225 -1.56 -6.91 14.53
CA GLY A 225 -0.22 -6.62 14.03
C GLY A 225 0.26 -7.61 12.98
N GLY A 226 1.48 -7.41 12.49
CA GLY A 226 2.02 -8.23 11.42
C GLY A 226 3.45 -7.89 11.04
N ALA A 227 3.82 -8.26 9.83
CA ALA A 227 5.13 -7.97 9.28
C ALA A 227 5.04 -7.63 7.79
N ALA A 228 5.75 -6.59 7.38
CA ALA A 228 5.82 -6.14 6.00
C ALA A 228 7.28 -5.78 5.67
N GLU A 229 7.83 -6.37 4.60
CA GLU A 229 9.18 -6.05 4.10
C GLU A 229 10.31 -6.10 5.15
N GLY A 230 10.20 -7.01 6.13
CA GLY A 230 11.18 -7.15 7.22
C GLY A 230 10.98 -6.14 8.37
N TRP A 231 9.93 -5.33 8.33
CA TRP A 231 9.49 -4.46 9.42
C TRP A 231 8.32 -5.07 10.18
N THR A 232 8.23 -4.75 11.46
CA THR A 232 7.07 -5.06 12.29
C THR A 232 5.97 -4.04 12.00
N ALA A 233 4.79 -4.53 11.59
CA ALA A 233 3.57 -3.73 11.58
C ALA A 233 2.90 -3.88 12.95
N TYR A 234 2.78 -2.78 13.69
CA TYR A 234 2.21 -2.82 15.05
C TYR A 234 0.71 -3.06 15.01
N ALA A 235 0.15 -3.62 16.08
CA ALA A 235 -1.28 -3.83 16.17
C ALA A 235 -2.06 -2.50 16.13
N LEU A 236 -3.18 -2.51 15.39
CA LEU A 236 -4.13 -1.40 15.25
C LEU A 236 -5.44 -1.66 16.01
N ASP A 237 -5.37 -2.53 17.02
CA ASP A 237 -6.47 -2.88 17.91
C ASP A 237 -6.10 -2.56 19.38
N VAL A 238 -6.90 -3.08 20.31
CA VAL A 238 -6.70 -2.92 21.75
C VAL A 238 -5.32 -3.38 22.25
N ASP A 239 -4.66 -4.28 21.52
CA ASP A 239 -3.34 -4.84 21.86
C ASP A 239 -2.18 -4.01 21.30
N SER A 240 -2.45 -2.84 20.70
CA SER A 240 -1.43 -1.89 20.26
C SER A 240 -0.35 -1.66 21.34
N PRO A 241 0.96 -1.77 21.02
CA PRO A 241 2.02 -1.63 22.01
C PRO A 241 2.36 -0.17 22.35
N SER A 242 1.66 0.81 21.75
CA SER A 242 1.94 2.23 21.96
C SER A 242 1.78 2.62 23.44
N PRO A 243 2.81 3.22 24.09
CA PRO A 243 2.74 3.65 25.48
C PRO A 243 1.68 4.72 25.72
N VAL A 244 1.59 5.68 24.78
CA VAL A 244 0.50 6.64 24.72
C VAL A 244 -0.60 6.03 23.84
N PRO A 245 -1.83 5.87 24.34
CA PRO A 245 -2.95 5.41 23.53
C PRO A 245 -3.15 6.33 22.32
N TRP A 246 -3.43 5.73 21.17
CA TRP A 246 -3.85 6.48 20.00
C TRP A 246 -5.28 6.96 20.18
N ASP A 247 -5.55 8.19 19.76
CA ASP A 247 -6.89 8.69 19.56
C ASP A 247 -7.07 9.14 18.10
N LYS A 248 -8.29 9.56 17.77
CA LYS A 248 -8.65 9.99 16.42
C LYS A 248 -7.79 11.17 15.94
N ASP A 249 -7.50 12.15 16.80
CA ASP A 249 -6.81 13.37 16.39
C ASP A 249 -5.33 13.09 16.17
N ALA A 250 -4.70 12.34 17.08
CA ALA A 250 -3.33 11.87 16.92
C ALA A 250 -3.14 11.00 15.66
N LEU A 251 -4.11 10.12 15.35
CA LEU A 251 -4.11 9.33 14.12
C LEU A 251 -4.25 10.21 12.87
N PHE A 252 -5.16 11.19 12.89
CA PHE A 252 -5.35 12.11 11.77
C PHE A 252 -4.05 12.86 11.48
N GLU A 253 -3.45 13.48 12.50
CA GLU A 253 -2.19 14.23 12.38
C GLU A 253 -1.05 13.32 11.88
N TYR A 254 -0.91 12.13 12.45
CA TYR A 254 0.11 11.16 12.01
C TYR A 254 -0.08 10.75 10.55
N LEU A 255 -1.30 10.40 10.14
CA LEU A 255 -1.61 9.99 8.76
C LEU A 255 -1.58 11.16 7.77
N ARG A 256 -1.71 12.41 8.23
CA ARG A 256 -1.62 13.61 7.39
C ARG A 256 -0.19 14.03 7.16
N HIS A 257 0.63 13.96 8.21
CA HIS A 257 1.96 14.58 8.23
C HIS A 257 3.11 13.58 8.24
N GLY A 258 2.85 12.28 8.43
CA GLY A 258 3.89 11.27 8.61
C GLY A 258 4.58 11.34 9.96
N TRP A 259 4.05 12.12 10.90
CA TRP A 259 4.61 12.29 12.23
C TRP A 259 3.55 12.78 13.22
N HIS A 260 3.69 12.35 14.47
CA HIS A 260 2.97 12.92 15.62
C HIS A 260 3.91 12.98 16.83
N GLU A 261 3.77 14.00 17.69
CA GLU A 261 4.68 14.22 18.82
C GLU A 261 4.77 13.03 19.78
N ALA A 262 3.64 12.38 20.05
CA ALA A 262 3.56 11.24 20.97
C ALA A 262 3.92 9.89 20.32
N HIS A 263 3.93 9.81 18.97
CA HIS A 263 4.04 8.54 18.26
C HIS A 263 5.22 8.47 17.27
N GLY A 264 5.93 9.57 17.08
CA GLY A 264 7.12 9.63 16.24
C GLY A 264 6.82 9.66 14.74
N ILE A 265 7.86 9.42 13.93
CA ILE A 265 7.80 9.48 12.46
C ILE A 265 7.41 8.12 11.84
N ALA A 266 6.64 8.16 10.76
CA ALA A 266 6.41 7.03 9.88
C ALA A 266 7.75 6.57 9.26
N ARG A 267 8.00 5.26 9.30
CA ARG A 267 9.25 4.64 8.83
C ARG A 267 8.98 3.34 8.10
N GLY A 268 10.00 2.89 7.36
CA GLY A 268 9.92 1.64 6.62
C GLY A 268 8.78 1.66 5.59
N PRO A 269 8.02 0.55 5.46
CA PRO A 269 6.90 0.44 4.52
C PRO A 269 5.78 1.44 4.79
N MET A 270 5.67 1.96 6.01
CA MET A 270 4.57 2.87 6.37
C MET A 270 4.81 4.32 5.95
N ALA A 271 6.07 4.71 5.71
CA ALA A 271 6.41 6.05 5.22
C ALA A 271 5.72 6.38 3.87
N PRO A 272 5.89 5.57 2.80
CA PRO A 272 5.20 5.83 1.54
C PRO A 272 3.68 5.69 1.65
N VAL A 273 3.16 4.89 2.61
CA VAL A 273 1.71 4.78 2.82
C VAL A 273 1.14 6.11 3.33
N VAL A 274 1.77 6.71 4.34
CA VAL A 274 1.34 8.01 4.84
C VAL A 274 1.54 9.11 3.79
N ASP A 275 2.64 9.07 3.03
CA ASP A 275 2.86 10.00 1.92
C ASP A 275 1.78 9.92 0.83
N ASN A 276 1.16 8.76 0.63
CA ASN A 276 0.04 8.62 -0.31
C ASN A 276 -1.30 9.00 0.32
N LEU A 277 -1.53 8.64 1.59
CA LEU A 277 -2.76 8.99 2.31
C LEU A 277 -2.91 10.50 2.49
N ASN A 278 -1.81 11.26 2.50
CA ASN A 278 -1.88 12.73 2.51
C ASN A 278 -2.59 13.31 1.28
N ALA A 279 -2.78 12.54 0.19
CA ALA A 279 -3.52 12.97 -0.99
C ALA A 279 -5.04 12.88 -0.79
N LEU A 280 -5.50 12.21 0.28
CA LEU A 280 -6.89 12.26 0.70
C LEU A 280 -7.28 13.67 1.13
N GLY A 281 -8.56 14.00 0.91
CA GLY A 281 -9.17 15.16 1.54
C GLY A 281 -9.31 14.93 3.05
N ASP A 282 -9.32 16.02 3.81
CA ASP A 282 -9.34 15.97 5.28
C ASP A 282 -10.56 15.20 5.82
N ASP A 283 -11.71 15.25 5.13
CA ASP A 283 -12.90 14.48 5.50
C ASP A 283 -12.70 12.97 5.41
N ASP A 284 -12.08 12.48 4.33
CA ASP A 284 -11.81 11.06 4.13
C ASP A 284 -10.71 10.59 5.09
N LEU A 285 -9.67 11.40 5.30
CA LEU A 285 -8.60 11.06 6.24
C LEU A 285 -9.10 11.06 7.70
N SER A 286 -9.99 11.99 8.05
CA SER A 286 -10.66 12.03 9.35
C SER A 286 -11.59 10.83 9.54
N ALA A 287 -12.26 10.35 8.48
CA ALA A 287 -13.06 9.14 8.51
C ALA A 287 -12.20 7.89 8.75
N VAL A 288 -11.05 7.78 8.06
CA VAL A 288 -10.05 6.71 8.29
C VAL A 288 -9.57 6.72 9.74
N ALA A 289 -9.16 7.89 10.25
CA ALA A 289 -8.70 8.03 11.63
C ALA A 289 -9.80 7.67 12.64
N MET A 290 -11.06 8.06 12.37
CA MET A 290 -12.20 7.75 13.21
C MET A 290 -12.48 6.24 13.28
N TYR A 291 -12.42 5.55 12.13
CA TYR A 291 -12.59 4.10 12.08
C TYR A 291 -11.47 3.38 12.85
N ILE A 292 -10.21 3.71 12.59
CA ILE A 292 -9.07 3.06 13.28
C ILE A 292 -9.09 3.34 14.79
N ALA A 293 -9.43 4.57 15.21
CA ALA A 293 -9.58 4.90 16.64
C ALA A 293 -10.66 4.05 17.32
N ASP A 294 -11.76 3.75 16.63
CA ASP A 294 -12.81 2.88 17.13
C ASP A 294 -12.35 1.41 17.22
N VAL A 295 -11.60 0.92 16.23
CA VAL A 295 -10.99 -0.44 16.24
C VAL A 295 -9.99 -0.60 17.40
N LEU A 296 -9.17 0.43 17.66
CA LEU A 296 -8.25 0.49 18.80
C LEU A 296 -8.99 0.45 20.16
N GLY A 297 -10.26 0.86 20.17
CA GLY A 297 -11.12 0.86 21.33
C GLY A 297 -10.75 1.91 22.39
N THR A 298 -11.57 1.99 23.44
CA THR A 298 -11.28 2.88 24.57
C THR A 298 -10.18 2.27 25.45
N PRO A 299 -9.07 2.98 25.70
CA PRO A 299 -8.00 2.47 26.55
C PRO A 299 -8.50 2.30 27.99
N SER A 300 -7.99 1.29 28.71
CA SER A 300 -8.27 1.15 30.14
C SER A 300 -7.81 2.38 30.92
N PRO A 301 -8.45 2.73 32.07
CA PRO A 301 -8.04 3.87 32.88
C PRO A 301 -6.55 3.84 33.27
N GLU A 302 -6.04 2.65 33.57
CA GLU A 302 -4.62 2.43 33.88
C GLU A 302 -3.71 2.71 32.67
N ARG A 303 -4.10 2.27 31.46
CA ARG A 303 -3.36 2.54 30.23
C ARG A 303 -3.37 4.04 29.89
N ALA A 304 -4.51 4.70 30.07
CA ALA A 304 -4.65 6.13 29.85
C ALA A 304 -3.80 6.95 30.86
N GLU A 305 -3.77 6.55 32.14
CA GLU A 305 -2.92 7.18 33.15
C GLU A 305 -1.43 6.99 32.84
N ARG A 306 -1.01 5.77 32.44
CA ARG A 306 0.37 5.53 31.99
C ARG A 306 0.75 6.42 30.80
N GLY A 307 -0.13 6.54 29.81
CA GLY A 307 0.10 7.41 28.66
C GLY A 307 0.30 8.88 29.05
N ARG A 308 -0.55 9.41 29.95
CA ARG A 308 -0.42 10.78 30.49
C ARG A 308 0.88 10.96 31.26
N SER A 309 1.24 10.00 32.12
CA SER A 309 2.51 10.03 32.86
C SER A 309 3.72 10.06 31.93
N VAL A 310 3.70 9.32 30.82
CA VAL A 310 4.77 9.35 29.81
C VAL A 310 4.88 10.75 29.20
N LEU A 311 3.78 11.34 28.74
CA LEU A 311 3.76 12.67 28.13
C LEU A 311 4.23 13.79 29.09
N GLU A 312 3.85 13.71 30.37
CA GLU A 312 4.30 14.65 31.40
C GLU A 312 5.81 14.57 31.65
N GLN A 313 6.37 13.35 31.67
CA GLN A 313 7.81 13.14 31.83
C GLN A 313 8.60 13.72 30.66
N THR A 314 8.21 13.44 29.41
CA THR A 314 8.88 14.00 28.22
C THR A 314 8.78 15.52 28.19
N SER A 315 7.61 16.09 28.52
CA SER A 315 7.42 17.55 28.56
C SER A 315 8.27 18.20 29.65
N GLY A 316 8.38 17.56 30.81
CA GLY A 316 9.22 18.00 31.93
C GLY A 316 10.72 17.93 31.62
N GLU A 317 11.18 16.90 30.91
CA GLU A 317 12.56 16.75 30.45
C GLU A 317 12.93 17.78 29.38
N VAL A 318 12.05 18.02 28.39
CA VAL A 318 12.24 19.08 27.39
C VAL A 318 12.35 20.45 28.08
N ARG A 319 11.49 20.72 29.09
CA ARG A 319 11.56 21.97 29.86
C ARG A 319 12.86 22.09 30.66
N LYS A 320 13.32 21.01 31.30
CA LYS A 320 14.59 21.00 32.05
C LYS A 320 15.80 21.18 31.12
N GLY A 321 15.80 20.53 29.95
CA GLY A 321 16.83 20.67 28.92
C GLY A 321 16.89 22.09 28.34
N ALA A 322 15.74 22.73 28.10
CA ALA A 322 15.68 24.13 27.68
C ALA A 322 16.23 25.08 28.76
N THR A 323 15.97 24.80 30.03
CA THR A 323 16.46 25.61 31.16
C THR A 323 17.96 25.45 31.39
N THR A 324 18.53 24.25 31.20
CA THR A 324 19.99 24.05 31.31
C THR A 324 20.77 24.61 30.11
N THR A 325 20.15 24.69 28.92
CA THR A 325 20.75 25.41 27.78
C THR A 325 20.70 26.93 27.93
N SER A 326 19.72 27.51 28.64
CA SER A 326 19.71 28.95 28.91
C SER A 326 20.72 29.37 29.98
N ASP A 327 21.05 28.49 30.93
CA ASP A 327 22.01 28.78 32.01
C ASP A 327 23.48 28.54 31.62
N SER A 328 23.73 27.97 30.43
CA SER A 328 25.09 27.71 29.92
C SER A 328 25.54 28.68 28.82
N ALA A 329 24.72 29.68 28.47
CA ALA A 329 25.11 30.81 27.65
C ALA A 329 25.86 31.87 28.48
N ALA A 330 26.99 31.49 29.07
CA ALA A 330 27.99 32.46 29.50
C ALA A 330 28.66 33.06 28.24
N PRO A 331 28.83 34.39 28.14
CA PRO A 331 29.49 34.99 27.00
C PRO A 331 30.96 34.54 26.98
N SER A 332 31.36 33.74 25.99
CA SER A 332 32.76 33.51 25.73
C SER A 332 33.40 34.83 25.30
N GLU A 333 34.24 35.40 26.16
CA GLU A 333 35.08 36.54 25.82
C GLU A 333 35.87 36.26 24.55
N ALA A 334 35.75 37.18 23.60
CA ALA A 334 36.51 37.20 22.36
C ALA A 334 38.01 37.38 22.68
N THR A 335 38.78 36.31 22.65
CA THR A 335 40.22 36.37 22.49
C THR A 335 40.55 36.39 21.00
N LYS A 336 40.95 37.57 20.52
CA LYS A 336 41.56 37.76 19.20
C LYS A 336 42.92 37.07 19.20
N GLU A 337 43.00 35.83 18.72
CA GLU A 337 44.25 35.28 18.22
C GLU A 337 44.10 34.90 16.74
N LYS A 338 44.94 35.54 15.93
CA LYS A 338 45.10 35.35 14.50
C LYS A 338 46.14 34.24 14.29
N PRO A 339 45.83 33.14 13.59
CA PRO A 339 46.86 32.25 13.10
C PRO A 339 47.25 32.64 11.67
N GLU A 340 48.54 32.91 11.49
CA GLU A 340 49.19 33.06 10.19
C GLU A 340 49.13 31.76 9.38
N GLY A 341 49.01 31.90 8.07
CA GLY A 341 48.71 30.80 7.15
C GLY A 341 49.87 29.88 6.80
N ARG A 342 49.51 28.69 6.31
CA ARG A 342 50.23 27.91 5.28
C ARG A 342 49.26 26.94 4.58
N PRO A 343 49.58 26.46 3.35
CA PRO A 343 48.60 26.34 2.29
C PRO A 343 47.91 24.97 2.22
N SER A 344 46.66 25.02 1.76
CA SER A 344 45.80 23.91 1.36
C SER A 344 46.42 23.08 0.23
N THR A 345 46.62 21.79 0.47
CA THR A 345 46.78 20.78 -0.58
C THR A 345 45.41 20.26 -0.98
N SER A 346 45.12 20.36 -2.28
CA SER A 346 43.90 19.94 -2.96
C SER A 346 43.58 18.44 -2.80
N ARG A 347 42.32 18.12 -2.51
CA ARG A 347 41.69 16.81 -2.79
C ARG A 347 40.63 16.98 -3.87
N PRO A 348 40.47 16.01 -4.79
CA PRO A 348 39.61 16.15 -5.96
C PRO A 348 38.13 16.07 -5.59
N ALA A 349 37.32 16.87 -6.29
CA ALA A 349 35.88 16.89 -6.18
C ALA A 349 35.29 15.55 -6.66
N HIS A 350 34.63 14.82 -5.75
CA HIS A 350 33.67 13.81 -6.14
C HIS A 350 32.37 14.53 -6.53
N HIS A 351 32.00 14.45 -7.80
CA HIS A 351 30.67 14.81 -8.27
C HIS A 351 29.63 13.94 -7.55
N ALA A 352 28.95 14.54 -6.56
CA ALA A 352 27.71 14.00 -6.02
C ALA A 352 26.63 14.21 -7.09
N THR A 353 26.33 13.16 -7.87
CA THR A 353 25.07 13.06 -8.60
C THR A 353 23.92 13.18 -7.60
N ARG A 354 23.13 14.25 -7.71
CA ARG A 354 21.86 14.43 -6.98
C ARG A 354 20.95 13.24 -7.30
N VAL A 355 20.83 12.31 -6.36
CA VAL A 355 19.72 11.36 -6.32
C VAL A 355 18.48 12.16 -5.97
N ALA A 356 17.47 12.14 -6.85
CA ALA A 356 16.18 12.76 -6.56
C ALA A 356 15.54 12.02 -5.37
N GLY A 357 15.30 12.74 -4.28
CA GLY A 357 14.63 12.20 -3.10
C GLY A 357 13.12 11.98 -3.31
N PRO A 358 12.46 11.20 -2.43
CA PRO A 358 11.05 10.82 -2.52
C PRO A 358 10.07 12.00 -2.66
N CYS A 359 10.38 13.18 -2.09
CA CYS A 359 9.58 14.39 -2.24
C CYS A 359 9.25 14.77 -3.70
N ARG A 360 10.18 14.58 -4.65
CA ARG A 360 9.93 14.99 -6.04
C ARG A 360 8.95 14.09 -6.78
N MET A 361 8.82 12.82 -6.39
CA MET A 361 7.83 11.91 -6.98
C MET A 361 6.43 12.18 -6.45
N ALA A 362 6.29 12.45 -5.15
CA ALA A 362 5.02 12.90 -4.58
C ALA A 362 4.57 14.22 -5.22
N GLU A 363 5.49 15.19 -5.38
CA GLU A 363 5.20 16.44 -6.11
C GLU A 363 4.85 16.22 -7.60
N SER A 364 5.50 15.29 -8.31
CA SER A 364 5.18 15.04 -9.72
C SER A 364 3.81 14.40 -9.88
N ILE A 365 3.45 13.46 -9.02
CA ILE A 365 2.10 12.85 -8.98
C ILE A 365 1.06 13.92 -8.66
N TRP A 366 1.36 14.84 -7.74
CA TRP A 366 0.45 15.92 -7.35
C TRP A 366 0.27 16.97 -8.47
N ARG A 367 1.35 17.37 -9.14
CA ARG A 367 1.29 18.30 -10.30
C ARG A 367 0.57 17.67 -11.49
N GLU A 368 0.76 16.37 -11.71
CA GLU A 368 0.04 15.61 -12.74
C GLU A 368 -1.45 15.42 -12.40
N ALA A 369 -1.80 15.20 -11.12
CA ALA A 369 -3.19 15.12 -10.65
C ALA A 369 -3.95 16.46 -10.79
N GLN A 370 -3.23 17.59 -10.83
CA GLN A 370 -3.79 18.92 -11.09
C GLN A 370 -3.82 19.32 -12.57
N GLY A 371 -3.45 18.42 -13.50
CA GLY A 371 -3.41 18.74 -14.93
C GLY A 371 -2.32 19.74 -15.31
N GLN A 372 -1.35 20.01 -14.44
CA GLN A 372 -0.24 20.92 -14.71
C GLN A 372 0.92 20.14 -15.33
N THR A 373 0.87 19.91 -16.64
CA THR A 373 2.04 19.40 -17.38
C THR A 373 3.14 20.45 -17.35
N ALA A 374 4.33 20.09 -16.84
CA ALA A 374 5.51 20.94 -16.91
C ALA A 374 5.90 21.18 -18.38
N GLN A 375 5.54 22.35 -18.92
CA GLN A 375 6.14 22.85 -20.16
C GLN A 375 7.63 23.08 -19.91
N ARG A 376 8.49 22.29 -20.55
CA ARG A 376 9.92 22.60 -20.64
C ARG A 376 10.08 23.86 -21.49
N PRO A 377 10.87 24.86 -21.07
CA PRO A 377 11.16 26.00 -21.93
C PRO A 377 12.02 25.53 -23.10
N ALA A 378 11.63 25.94 -24.31
CA ALA A 378 12.42 25.76 -25.51
C ALA A 378 13.77 26.48 -25.33
N ILE A 379 14.86 25.73 -25.43
CA ILE A 379 16.21 26.29 -25.50
C ILE A 379 16.36 26.83 -26.93
N SER A 380 16.28 28.16 -27.06
CA SER A 380 16.64 28.86 -28.29
C SER A 380 18.16 28.80 -28.43
N SER A 381 18.63 28.15 -29.49
CA SER A 381 20.04 28.07 -29.89
C SER A 381 20.57 29.44 -30.34
N MET A 382 21.73 29.82 -29.79
CA MET A 382 22.75 30.63 -30.46
C MET A 382 23.94 29.73 -30.79
#